data_AF-A0A7V4BLC8-F1
#
_entry.id   AF-A0A7V4BLC8-F1
#
_cell.length_a   1.000
_cell.length_b   1.000
_cell.length_c   1.000
_cell.angle_alpha   90.00
_cell.angle_beta   90.00
_cell.angle_gamma   90.00
#
_symmetry.space_group_name_H-M   'P 1'
#
loop_
_entity.id
_entity.type
_entity.pdbx_description
1 polymer ?
#
loop_
_entity_poly.entity_id
_entity_poly.type
_entity_poly.pdbx_seq_one_letter_code
_entity_poly.pdbx_strand_id
1 'polypeptide(L)'
;MVSGCTFEGAAVQQEKLGRSGARLVDVQSPLYPPLLKQIYDPPLALFCRGNLDLLTAVQIAIVGTRRPSPYGSAVAEKFGAELAAAGVAITSGMARGIDTGAHKGALAAGGGTVAVFGCGLDH
;
A
#
# COMPACT_ATOMS: atom_id res chain seq x y z
N MET A 1 23.66 -0.49 -28.93
CA MET A 1 23.35 0.90 -28.55
C MET A 1 22.23 0.87 -27.53
N VAL A 2 22.57 0.91 -26.23
CA VAL A 2 21.58 1.02 -25.15
C VAL A 2 21.47 2.51 -24.82
N SER A 3 20.58 3.20 -25.53
CA SER A 3 20.20 4.56 -25.22
C SER A 3 18.95 4.51 -24.34
N GLY A 4 18.98 5.12 -23.15
CA GLY A 4 17.73 5.60 -22.55
C GLY A 4 17.47 5.39 -21.06
N CYS A 5 18.40 4.86 -20.25
CA CYS A 5 18.29 4.96 -18.78
C CYS A 5 19.60 5.53 -18.23
N THR A 6 19.74 6.84 -18.30
CA THR A 6 20.88 7.55 -17.72
C THR A 6 20.79 7.53 -16.20
N PHE A 7 21.95 7.44 -15.52
CA PHE A 7 22.10 7.69 -14.09
C PHE A 7 21.40 8.99 -13.63
N GLU A 8 21.26 9.93 -14.56
CA GLU A 8 20.53 11.18 -14.46
C GLU A 8 19.03 10.99 -14.14
N GLY A 9 18.35 10.04 -14.79
CA GLY A 9 16.94 9.73 -14.50
C GLY A 9 16.76 9.15 -13.09
N ALA A 10 17.72 8.32 -12.64
CA ALA A 10 17.72 7.78 -11.29
C ALA A 10 17.97 8.87 -10.23
N ALA A 11 18.89 9.80 -10.49
CA ALA A 11 19.18 10.92 -9.61
C ALA A 11 17.96 11.86 -9.43
N VAL A 12 17.25 12.16 -10.53
CA VAL A 12 16.00 12.95 -10.47
C VAL A 12 14.93 12.24 -9.64
N GLN A 13 14.80 10.92 -9.76
CA GLN A 13 13.86 10.13 -8.96
C GLN A 13 14.22 10.19 -7.46
N GLN A 14 15.50 10.05 -7.13
CA GLN A 14 16.01 10.15 -5.75
C GLN A 14 15.70 11.51 -5.12
N GLU A 15 15.84 12.59 -5.89
CA GLU A 15 15.51 13.93 -5.42
C GLU A 15 14.00 14.08 -5.15
N LYS A 16 13.14 13.53 -6.02
CA LYS A 16 11.68 13.51 -5.83
C LYS A 16 11.24 12.70 -4.60
N LEU A 17 11.89 11.57 -4.32
CA LEU A 17 11.67 10.80 -3.08
C LEU A 17 11.93 11.68 -1.84
N GLY A 18 13.06 12.39 -1.82
CA GLY A 18 13.44 13.26 -0.70
C GLY A 18 12.42 14.35 -0.42
N ARG A 19 11.83 14.94 -1.48
CA ARG A 19 10.82 16.00 -1.35
C ARG A 19 9.43 15.50 -0.95
N SER A 20 9.09 14.25 -1.27
CA SER A 20 7.76 13.67 -1.00
C SER A 20 7.64 12.97 0.36
N GLY A 21 8.75 12.84 1.11
CA GLY A 21 8.81 12.02 2.31
C GLY A 21 8.70 10.52 2.03
N ALA A 22 8.81 10.11 0.75
CA ALA A 22 8.79 8.72 0.37
C ALA A 22 10.16 8.08 0.62
N ARG A 23 10.13 6.76 0.84
CA ARG A 23 11.30 5.92 1.06
C ARG A 23 11.28 4.80 0.02
N LEU A 24 12.46 4.43 -0.47
CA LEU A 24 12.65 3.28 -1.33
C LEU A 24 12.88 2.04 -0.45
N VAL A 25 12.11 0.98 -0.69
CA VAL A 25 12.27 -0.34 -0.07
C VAL A 25 12.56 -1.34 -1.19
N ASP A 26 13.82 -1.71 -1.36
CA ASP A 26 14.23 -2.70 -2.37
C ASP A 26 14.00 -4.15 -1.90
N VAL A 27 14.05 -5.11 -2.82
CA VAL A 27 13.80 -6.54 -2.57
C VAL A 27 14.76 -7.22 -1.58
N GLN A 28 15.90 -6.59 -1.26
CA GLN A 28 16.86 -7.06 -0.25
C GLN A 28 16.63 -6.42 1.12
N SER A 29 15.82 -5.37 1.19
CA SER A 29 15.47 -4.70 2.45
C SER A 29 14.75 -5.64 3.42
N PRO A 30 15.07 -5.59 4.73
CA PRO A 30 14.32 -6.33 5.75
C PRO A 30 12.86 -5.86 5.88
N LEU A 31 12.53 -4.66 5.39
CA LEU A 31 11.16 -4.12 5.36
C LEU A 31 10.36 -4.57 4.12
N TYR A 32 10.98 -5.29 3.19
CA TYR A 32 10.29 -5.77 2.00
C TYR A 32 9.30 -6.89 2.37
N PRO A 33 8.01 -6.82 1.98
CA PRO A 33 7.01 -7.80 2.41
C PRO A 33 7.39 -9.23 1.99
N PRO A 34 7.51 -10.19 2.92
CA PRO A 34 8.04 -11.53 2.61
C PRO A 34 7.12 -12.32 1.67
N LEU A 35 5.80 -12.15 1.78
CA LEU A 35 4.83 -12.78 0.87
C LEU A 35 4.87 -12.17 -0.54
N LEU A 36 5.09 -10.86 -0.64
CA LEU A 36 5.23 -10.19 -1.94
C LEU A 36 6.48 -10.67 -2.67
N LYS A 37 7.55 -11.04 -1.94
CA LYS A 37 8.78 -11.58 -2.53
C LYS A 37 8.60 -12.96 -3.16
N GLN A 38 7.52 -13.67 -2.83
CA GLN A 38 7.25 -15.04 -3.29
C GLN A 38 6.36 -15.11 -4.53
N ILE A 39 5.84 -13.99 -5.03
CA ILE A 39 5.04 -13.98 -6.26
C ILE A 39 5.94 -14.27 -7.47
N TYR A 40 5.32 -14.59 -8.62
CA TYR A 40 6.03 -14.93 -9.85
C TYR A 40 7.01 -13.84 -10.33
N ASP A 41 6.62 -12.58 -10.22
CA ASP A 41 7.40 -11.42 -10.65
C ASP A 41 7.37 -10.34 -9.54
N PRO A 42 8.20 -10.47 -8.49
CA PRO A 42 8.19 -9.53 -7.38
C PRO A 42 8.80 -8.19 -7.80
N PRO A 43 8.18 -7.04 -7.46
CA PRO A 43 8.74 -5.74 -7.80
C PRO A 43 10.12 -5.54 -7.16
N LEU A 44 11.09 -5.08 -7.94
CA LEU A 44 12.47 -4.90 -7.46
C LEU A 44 12.59 -3.87 -6.33
N ALA A 45 11.71 -2.87 -6.32
CA ALA A 45 11.62 -1.88 -5.27
C ALA A 45 10.21 -1.31 -5.13
N LEU A 46 9.89 -0.85 -3.93
CA LEU A 46 8.65 -0.18 -3.58
C LEU A 46 8.95 1.26 -3.17
N PHE A 47 8.14 2.20 -3.64
CA PHE A 47 8.12 3.56 -3.13
C PHE A 47 7.05 3.63 -2.05
N CYS A 48 7.45 3.92 -0.82
CA CYS A 48 6.56 3.83 0.34
C CYS A 48 6.55 5.15 1.11
N ARG A 49 5.40 5.54 1.66
CA ARG A 49 5.26 6.73 2.51
C ARG A 49 4.39 6.40 3.72
N GLY A 50 4.80 6.86 4.90
CA GLY A 50 4.10 6.61 6.17
C GLY A 50 4.83 5.58 7.04
N ASN A 51 4.07 4.79 7.81
CA ASN A 51 4.62 3.77 8.70
C ASN A 51 5.03 2.51 7.91
N LEU A 52 6.34 2.29 7.74
CA LEU A 52 6.88 1.16 6.99
C LEU A 52 6.81 -0.17 7.75
N ASP A 53 6.64 -0.15 9.08
CA ASP A 53 6.54 -1.38 9.88
C ASP A 53 5.31 -2.22 9.49
N LEU A 54 4.29 -1.58 8.89
CA LEU A 54 3.11 -2.24 8.37
C LEU A 54 3.40 -3.15 7.17
N LEU A 55 4.49 -2.94 6.43
CA LEU A 55 4.84 -3.75 5.26
C LEU A 55 5.16 -5.20 5.62
N THR A 56 5.66 -5.43 6.83
CA THR A 56 6.00 -6.76 7.36
C THR A 56 4.97 -7.28 8.38
N ALA A 57 3.95 -6.48 8.70
CA ALA A 57 2.88 -6.91 9.59
C ALA A 57 1.98 -7.98 8.92
N VAL A 58 1.23 -8.72 9.75
CA VAL A 58 0.14 -9.59 9.27
C VAL A 58 -0.90 -8.71 8.60
N GLN A 59 -1.20 -9.01 7.34
CA GLN A 59 -2.07 -8.20 6.48
C GLN A 59 -3.17 -9.03 5.85
N ILE A 60 -4.35 -8.42 5.69
CA ILE A 60 -5.44 -8.97 4.88
C ILE A 60 -5.87 -7.95 3.83
N ALA A 61 -5.99 -8.42 2.60
CA ALA A 61 -6.50 -7.60 1.51
C ALA A 61 -8.03 -7.55 1.54
N ILE A 62 -8.60 -6.35 1.56
CA ILE A 62 -10.05 -6.13 1.35
C ILE A 62 -10.22 -5.37 0.04
N VAL A 63 -10.85 -6.00 -0.95
CA VAL A 63 -11.05 -5.45 -2.29
C VAL A 63 -12.50 -5.61 -2.72
N GLY A 64 -12.98 -4.75 -3.61
CA GLY A 64 -14.31 -4.93 -4.19
C GLY A 64 -14.76 -3.81 -5.13
N THR A 65 -16.07 -3.72 -5.33
CA THR A 65 -16.66 -2.78 -6.28
C THR A 65 -16.41 -1.31 -5.91
N ARG A 66 -16.25 -0.47 -6.95
CA ARG A 66 -16.19 0.99 -6.82
C ARG A 66 -17.54 1.65 -6.54
N ARG A 67 -18.64 0.90 -6.68
CA ARG A 67 -20.02 1.33 -6.46
C ARG A 67 -20.74 0.31 -5.57
N PRO A 68 -20.39 0.22 -4.28
CA PRO A 68 -21.04 -0.70 -3.37
C PRO A 68 -22.47 -0.25 -3.06
N SER A 69 -23.32 -1.21 -2.69
CA SER A 69 -24.57 -0.92 -2.01
C SER A 69 -24.30 -0.34 -0.61
N PRO A 70 -25.28 0.32 0.04
CA PRO A 70 -25.12 0.77 1.42
C PRO A 70 -24.70 -0.37 2.37
N TYR A 71 -25.28 -1.56 2.18
CA TYR A 71 -24.89 -2.76 2.92
C TYR A 71 -23.43 -3.15 2.66
N GLY A 72 -22.99 -3.17 1.39
CA GLY A 72 -21.61 -3.50 1.04
C GLY A 72 -20.60 -2.53 1.65
N SER A 73 -20.89 -1.24 1.67
CA SER A 73 -20.07 -0.23 2.34
C SER A 73 -19.97 -0.48 3.84
N ALA A 74 -21.11 -0.73 4.51
CA ALA A 74 -21.14 -0.99 5.94
C ALA A 74 -20.37 -2.26 6.32
N VAL A 75 -20.46 -3.32 5.51
CA VAL A 75 -19.71 -4.56 5.74
C VAL A 75 -18.21 -4.34 5.53
N ALA A 76 -17.79 -3.60 4.49
CA ALA A 76 -16.38 -3.31 4.26
C ALA A 76 -15.76 -2.51 5.41
N GLU A 77 -16.48 -1.50 5.91
CA GLU A 77 -16.06 -0.71 7.07
C GLU A 77 -16.01 -1.55 8.35
N LYS A 78 -17.03 -2.39 8.58
CA LYS A 78 -17.06 -3.32 9.71
C LYS A 78 -15.87 -4.28 9.69
N PHE A 79 -15.60 -4.94 8.57
CA PHE A 79 -14.45 -5.86 8.46
C PHE A 79 -13.12 -5.15 8.61
N GLY A 80 -12.98 -3.95 8.03
CA GLY A 80 -11.80 -3.13 8.23
C GLY A 80 -11.54 -2.85 9.72
N ALA A 81 -12.57 -2.48 10.47
CA ALA A 81 -12.48 -2.20 11.90
C ALA A 81 -12.19 -3.46 12.75
N GLU A 82 -12.92 -4.56 12.52
CA GLU A 82 -12.79 -5.78 13.32
C GLU A 82 -11.43 -6.44 13.14
N LEU A 83 -10.91 -6.51 11.92
CA LEU A 83 -9.58 -7.07 11.64
C LEU A 83 -8.47 -6.16 12.20
N ALA A 84 -8.61 -4.85 12.05
CA ALA A 84 -7.66 -3.88 12.60
C ALA A 84 -7.59 -3.93 14.13
N ALA A 85 -8.75 -4.03 14.80
CA ALA A 85 -8.83 -4.21 16.25
C ALA A 85 -8.18 -5.53 16.72
N ALA A 86 -8.15 -6.55 15.87
CA ALA A 86 -7.45 -7.81 16.12
C ALA A 86 -5.94 -7.75 15.82
N GLY A 87 -5.40 -6.58 15.46
CA GLY A 87 -3.98 -6.40 15.14
C GLY A 87 -3.59 -6.79 13.71
N VAL A 88 -4.56 -6.99 12.82
CA VAL A 88 -4.32 -7.28 11.40
C VAL A 88 -4.38 -5.99 10.60
N ALA A 89 -3.32 -5.70 9.85
CA ALA A 89 -3.29 -4.54 8.98
C ALA A 89 -4.16 -4.78 7.72
N ILE A 90 -4.89 -3.75 7.29
CA ILE A 90 -5.72 -3.83 6.09
C ILE A 90 -4.94 -3.33 4.88
N THR A 91 -4.89 -4.12 3.80
CA THR A 91 -4.25 -3.72 2.54
C THR A 91 -5.28 -3.56 1.44
N SER A 92 -5.27 -2.45 0.71
CA SER A 92 -6.22 -2.21 -0.39
C SER A 92 -5.71 -1.19 -1.41
N GLY A 93 -6.46 -0.96 -2.50
CA GLY A 93 -6.03 -0.15 -3.65
C GLY A 93 -6.34 1.34 -3.57
N MET A 94 -6.86 1.83 -2.43
CA MET A 94 -7.31 3.21 -2.22
C MET A 94 -8.35 3.72 -3.26
N ALA A 95 -9.06 2.79 -3.92
CA ALA A 95 -10.13 3.16 -4.81
C ALA A 95 -11.37 3.65 -4.04
N ARG A 96 -12.27 4.36 -4.74
CA ARG A 96 -13.63 4.60 -4.23
C ARG A 96 -14.34 3.27 -3.98
N GLY A 97 -15.27 3.24 -3.03
CA GLY A 97 -16.11 2.07 -2.76
C GLY A 97 -15.57 1.20 -1.65
N ILE A 98 -15.47 -0.11 -1.89
CA ILE A 98 -15.09 -1.11 -0.86
C ILE A 98 -13.73 -0.81 -0.25
N ASP A 99 -12.70 -0.50 -1.05
CA ASP A 99 -11.37 -0.15 -0.58
C ASP A 99 -11.40 1.04 0.42
N THR A 100 -12.15 2.09 0.08
CA THR A 100 -12.34 3.25 0.98
C THR A 100 -13.00 2.84 2.30
N GLY A 101 -14.02 1.98 2.25
CA GLY A 101 -14.70 1.47 3.46
C GLY A 101 -13.74 0.70 4.36
N ALA A 102 -12.95 -0.21 3.77
CA ALA A 102 -11.96 -1.00 4.48
C ALA A 102 -10.90 -0.14 5.19
N HIS A 103 -10.32 0.84 4.49
CA HIS A 103 -9.35 1.78 5.07
C HIS A 103 -9.98 2.60 6.21
N LYS A 104 -11.20 3.12 6.01
CA LYS A 104 -11.91 3.89 7.05
C LYS A 104 -12.15 3.07 8.31
N GLY A 105 -12.62 1.84 8.15
CA GLY A 105 -12.83 0.92 9.26
C GLY A 105 -11.55 0.69 10.07
N ALA A 106 -10.45 0.39 9.38
CA ALA A 106 -9.15 0.15 10.02
C ALA A 106 -8.66 1.36 10.82
N LEU A 107 -8.76 2.56 10.23
CA LEU A 107 -8.37 3.81 10.89
C LEU A 107 -9.28 4.15 12.08
N ALA A 108 -10.58 3.92 11.96
CA ALA A 108 -11.54 4.17 13.05
C ALA A 108 -11.28 3.27 14.27
N ALA A 109 -10.78 2.05 14.05
CA ALA A 109 -10.33 1.14 15.11
C ALA A 109 -8.92 1.45 15.64
N GLY A 110 -8.23 2.46 15.10
CA GLY A 110 -6.86 2.81 15.47
C GLY A 110 -5.80 1.81 14.99
N GLY A 111 -6.13 0.92 14.05
CA GLY A 111 -5.20 -0.06 13.51
C GLY A 111 -4.50 0.36 12.22
N GLY A 112 -3.63 -0.51 11.73
CA GLY A 112 -2.80 -0.25 10.54
C GLY A 112 -3.53 -0.47 9.23
N THR A 113 -3.22 0.36 8.22
CA THR A 113 -3.67 0.12 6.85
C THR A 113 -2.64 0.55 5.81
N VAL A 114 -2.56 -0.20 4.71
CA VAL A 114 -1.62 -0.01 3.60
C VAL A 114 -2.40 0.21 2.30
N ALA A 115 -2.16 1.32 1.64
CA ALA A 115 -2.72 1.65 0.33
C ALA A 115 -1.71 1.34 -0.78
N VAL A 116 -2.11 0.54 -1.77
CA VAL A 116 -1.30 0.23 -2.97
C VAL A 116 -1.82 1.05 -4.15
N PHE A 117 -1.01 1.99 -4.63
CA PHE A 117 -1.40 2.88 -5.72
C PHE A 117 -1.05 2.28 -7.08
N GLY A 118 -1.93 2.50 -8.06
CA GLY A 118 -1.66 2.22 -9.48
C GLY A 118 -0.93 3.36 -10.21
N CYS A 119 -0.54 4.41 -9.48
CA CYS A 119 0.16 5.60 -9.97
C CYS A 119 1.29 6.00 -9.02
N GLY A 120 2.08 7.01 -9.40
CA GLY A 120 3.10 7.58 -8.52
C GLY A 120 2.51 8.18 -7.24
N LEU A 121 3.32 8.26 -6.18
CA LEU A 121 2.94 8.85 -4.88
C LEU A 121 2.80 10.40 -4.91
N ASP A 122 3.08 11.00 -6.06
CA ASP A 122 3.05 12.43 -6.36
C ASP A 122 1.74 12.92 -6.99
N HIS A 123 0.74 12.04 -7.12
CA HIS A 123 -0.61 12.36 -7.61
C HIS A 123 -1.63 12.65 -6.50
#